data_AF-A0AA96JKK6-F1
#
_entry.id   AF-A0AA96JKK6-F1
#
_cell.length_a   1.000
_cell.length_b   1.000
_cell.length_c   1.000
_cell.angle_alpha   90.00
_cell.angle_beta   90.00
_cell.angle_gamma   90.00
#
_symmetry.space_group_name_H-M   'P 1'
#
loop_
_entity.id
_entity.type
_entity.pdbx_description
1 polymer ?
#
loop_
_entity_poly.entity_id
_entity_poly.type
_entity_poly.pdbx_seq_one_letter_code
_entity_poly.pdbx_strand_id
1 'polypeptide(L)'
;MTDDQIIDLASEDGNSLLLDPALPFPERVGAAVRSWVAGGRGAAGLVDGKAFFALYCWEFAAARRGEELDGPTTAYVRRSYEAIGGRAGWDALLRRRTTCACHGDTWRLENVELCLGCLRYLCYQLDGPCCEGAEIVG
;
A
#
# COMPACT_ATOMS: atom_id res chain seq x y z
N MET A 1 -30.85 -19.24 13.12
CA MET A 1 -30.56 -18.42 11.93
C MET A 1 -29.54 -17.40 12.36
N THR A 2 -28.28 -17.72 12.11
CA THR A 2 -27.10 -16.93 12.50
C THR A 2 -26.44 -16.49 11.20
N ASP A 3 -26.68 -15.25 10.79
CA ASP A 3 -25.94 -14.58 9.73
C ASP A 3 -25.16 -13.42 10.36
N ASP A 4 -24.18 -13.79 11.18
CA ASP A 4 -23.03 -12.93 11.49
C ASP A 4 -21.92 -13.33 10.53
N GLN A 5 -22.02 -12.88 9.27
CA GLN A 5 -20.87 -12.79 8.39
C GLN A 5 -20.01 -11.62 8.88
N ILE A 6 -19.22 -11.89 9.91
CA ILE A 6 -18.02 -11.14 10.22
C ILE A 6 -17.19 -11.22 8.94
N ILE A 7 -17.17 -10.11 8.18
CA ILE A 7 -16.15 -9.84 7.20
C ILE A 7 -14.84 -10.02 7.96
N ASP A 8 -14.15 -11.12 7.65
CA ASP A 8 -12.79 -11.37 8.09
C ASP A 8 -12.00 -10.15 7.62
N LEU A 9 -11.80 -9.20 8.54
CA LEU A 9 -10.95 -8.06 8.33
C LEU A 9 -9.59 -8.69 8.04
N ALA A 10 -9.26 -8.73 6.75
CA ALA A 10 -7.99 -9.18 6.21
C ALA A 10 -6.89 -8.90 7.21
N SER A 11 -6.03 -9.90 7.43
CA SER A 11 -4.78 -9.85 8.22
C SER A 11 -4.30 -8.43 8.40
N GLU A 12 -3.87 -8.01 9.60
CA GLU A 12 -3.56 -6.61 9.91
C GLU A 12 -2.72 -5.85 8.84
N ASP A 13 -1.93 -6.58 8.04
CA ASP A 13 -1.15 -6.16 6.88
C ASP A 13 -1.91 -5.98 5.53
N GLY A 14 -3.15 -6.43 5.38
CA GLY A 14 -3.83 -6.60 4.08
C GLY A 14 -3.35 -7.84 3.32
N ASN A 15 -3.71 -7.92 2.04
CA ASN A 15 -3.19 -8.95 1.15
C ASN A 15 -1.72 -8.72 0.81
N SER A 16 -1.03 -9.81 0.46
CA SER A 16 0.41 -9.79 0.22
C SER A 16 0.80 -9.31 -1.18
N LEU A 17 -0.16 -8.86 -1.99
CA LEU A 17 0.16 -8.31 -3.31
C LEU A 17 1.06 -7.09 -3.10
N LEU A 18 2.10 -6.95 -3.93
CA LEU A 18 3.16 -5.92 -3.79
C LEU A 18 4.13 -6.10 -2.62
N LEU A 19 3.89 -7.03 -1.68
CA LEU A 19 4.73 -7.18 -0.49
C LEU A 19 6.05 -7.94 -0.71
N ASP A 20 6.22 -8.60 -1.87
CA ASP A 20 7.44 -9.34 -2.21
C ASP A 20 8.62 -8.40 -2.53
N PRO A 21 9.69 -8.38 -1.70
CA PRO A 21 10.82 -7.48 -1.90
C PRO A 21 11.73 -7.82 -3.09
N ALA A 22 11.50 -8.95 -3.79
CA ALA A 22 12.41 -9.45 -4.82
C ALA A 22 12.56 -8.55 -6.06
N LEU A 23 11.60 -7.66 -6.32
CA LEU A 23 11.61 -6.74 -7.47
C LEU A 23 11.54 -5.28 -7.02
N PRO A 24 11.94 -4.29 -7.83
CA PRO A 24 11.63 -2.89 -7.59
C PRO A 24 10.12 -2.65 -7.48
N PHE A 25 9.69 -1.73 -6.61
CA PHE A 25 8.26 -1.49 -6.35
C PHE A 25 7.43 -1.18 -7.62
N PRO A 26 7.89 -0.34 -8.57
CA PRO A 26 7.16 -0.12 -9.83
C PRO A 26 6.94 -1.40 -10.64
N GLU A 27 7.89 -2.33 -10.62
CA GLU A 27 7.75 -3.62 -11.32
C GLU A 27 6.72 -4.53 -10.66
N ARG A 28 6.64 -4.51 -9.32
CA ARG A 28 5.60 -5.21 -8.55
C ARG A 28 4.22 -4.67 -8.90
N VAL A 29 4.06 -3.34 -8.95
CA VAL A 29 2.82 -2.70 -9.36
C VAL A 29 2.47 -3.09 -10.78
N GLY A 30 3.42 -3.02 -11.71
CA GLY A 30 3.21 -3.44 -13.10
C GLY A 30 2.75 -4.90 -13.22
N ALA A 31 3.33 -5.81 -12.43
CA ALA A 31 2.89 -7.21 -12.39
C ALA A 31 1.47 -7.37 -11.84
N ALA A 32 1.14 -6.68 -10.75
CA ALA A 32 -0.20 -6.69 -10.16
C ALA A 32 -1.26 -6.13 -11.12
N VAL A 33 -0.98 -5.00 -11.78
CA VAL A 33 -1.86 -4.38 -12.78
C VAL A 33 -2.09 -5.34 -13.96
N ARG A 34 -1.02 -5.95 -14.50
CA ARG A 34 -1.15 -6.93 -15.59
C ARG A 34 -2.01 -8.13 -15.18
N SER A 35 -1.79 -8.68 -13.98
CA SER A 35 -2.58 -9.79 -13.44
C SER A 35 -4.05 -9.42 -13.26
N TRP A 36 -4.33 -8.25 -12.68
CA TRP A 36 -5.69 -7.74 -12.48
C TRP A 36 -6.42 -7.51 -13.82
N VAL A 37 -5.74 -6.94 -14.80
CA VAL A 37 -6.29 -6.75 -16.16
C VAL A 37 -6.57 -8.10 -16.82
N ALA A 38 -5.64 -9.04 -16.77
CA ALA A 38 -5.81 -10.38 -17.33
C ALA A 38 -6.94 -11.17 -16.63
N GLY A 39 -7.13 -10.96 -15.33
CA GLY A 39 -8.20 -11.53 -14.52
C GLY A 39 -9.56 -10.82 -14.65
N GLY A 40 -9.74 -9.94 -15.65
CA GLY A 40 -11.02 -9.28 -15.92
C GLY A 40 -11.36 -8.11 -14.99
N ARG A 41 -10.36 -7.55 -14.30
CA ARG A 41 -10.50 -6.37 -13.43
C ARG A 41 -11.43 -6.56 -12.22
N GLY A 42 -11.56 -7.79 -11.73
CA GLY A 42 -12.37 -8.13 -10.55
C GLY A 42 -11.75 -7.68 -9.22
N ALA A 43 -12.56 -7.70 -8.16
CA ALA A 43 -12.15 -7.27 -6.81
C ALA A 43 -11.04 -8.13 -6.20
N ALA A 44 -10.96 -9.42 -6.57
CA ALA A 44 -9.98 -10.37 -6.04
C ALA A 44 -8.51 -10.01 -6.33
N GLY A 45 -8.25 -9.13 -7.29
CA GLY A 45 -6.90 -8.67 -7.64
C GLY A 45 -6.51 -7.31 -7.07
N LEU A 46 -7.38 -6.69 -6.27
CA LEU A 46 -7.14 -5.36 -5.70
C LEU A 46 -6.34 -5.44 -4.39
N VAL A 47 -5.55 -4.41 -4.11
CA VAL A 47 -4.76 -4.32 -2.88
C VAL A 47 -5.54 -3.63 -1.76
N ASP A 48 -5.26 -4.01 -0.52
CA ASP A 48 -5.76 -3.38 0.71
C ASP A 48 -4.63 -3.27 1.76
N GLY A 49 -4.94 -2.78 2.96
CA GLY A 49 -4.01 -2.70 4.08
C GLY A 49 -2.69 -2.00 3.72
N LYS A 50 -1.56 -2.65 4.04
CA LYS A 50 -0.21 -2.16 3.79
C LYS A 50 0.13 -2.10 2.31
N ALA A 51 -0.33 -3.06 1.52
CA ALA A 51 -0.13 -3.06 0.08
C ALA A 51 -0.79 -1.84 -0.57
N PHE A 52 -2.02 -1.52 -0.15
CA PHE A 52 -2.69 -0.31 -0.58
C PHE A 52 -2.01 0.96 -0.08
N PHE A 53 -1.60 1.02 1.19
CA PHE A 53 -0.85 2.16 1.72
C PHE A 53 0.42 2.44 0.90
N ALA A 54 1.20 1.39 0.61
CA ALA A 54 2.39 1.48 -0.23
C ALA A 54 2.07 1.99 -1.64
N LEU A 55 1.04 1.44 -2.28
CA LEU A 55 0.60 1.83 -3.61
C LEU A 55 0.19 3.31 -3.66
N TYR A 56 -0.58 3.77 -2.67
CA TYR A 56 -1.11 5.13 -2.60
C TYR A 56 0.01 6.15 -2.33
N CYS A 57 0.91 5.87 -1.38
CA CYS A 57 2.06 6.74 -1.12
C CYS A 57 3.02 6.81 -2.33
N TRP A 58 3.21 5.71 -3.06
CA TRP A 58 3.99 5.68 -4.30
C TRP A 58 3.34 6.52 -5.42
N GLU A 59 2.02 6.40 -5.64
CA GLU A 59 1.30 7.27 -6.59
C GLU A 59 1.48 8.75 -6.22
N PHE A 60 1.31 9.09 -4.94
CA PHE A 60 1.44 10.46 -4.47
C PHE A 60 2.87 11.00 -4.67
N ALA A 61 3.89 10.18 -4.43
CA ALA A 61 5.28 10.53 -4.67
C ALA A 61 5.56 10.77 -6.17
N ALA A 62 5.04 9.91 -7.06
CA ALA A 62 5.13 10.09 -8.51
C ALA A 62 4.47 11.41 -8.95
N ALA A 63 3.26 11.71 -8.46
CA ALA A 63 2.58 12.96 -8.75
C ALA A 63 3.38 14.20 -8.29
N ARG A 64 4.05 14.12 -7.14
CA ARG A 64 4.93 15.21 -6.65
C ARG A 64 6.16 15.42 -7.52
N ARG A 65 6.63 14.40 -8.23
CA ARG A 65 7.72 14.50 -9.22
C ARG A 65 7.24 14.95 -10.61
N GLY A 66 5.93 15.08 -10.82
CA GLY A 66 5.35 15.38 -12.13
C GLY A 66 5.34 14.18 -13.07
N GLU A 67 5.42 12.96 -12.53
CA GLU A 67 5.30 11.72 -13.29
C GLU A 67 3.82 11.36 -13.45
N GLU A 68 3.40 11.01 -14.67
CA GLU A 68 2.07 10.50 -14.93
C GLU A 68 2.09 8.96 -14.95
N LEU A 69 1.19 8.35 -14.17
CA LEU A 69 0.95 6.91 -14.24
C LEU A 69 0.15 6.57 -15.51
N ASP A 70 0.38 5.38 -16.06
CA ASP A 70 -0.43 4.92 -17.19
C ASP A 70 -1.91 4.72 -16.80
N GLY A 71 -2.78 4.68 -17.81
CA GLY A 71 -4.22 4.53 -17.61
C GLY A 71 -4.61 3.28 -16.81
N PRO A 72 -4.05 2.08 -17.11
CA PRO A 72 -4.29 0.86 -16.33
C PRO A 72 -3.91 0.99 -14.85
N THR A 73 -2.76 1.59 -14.54
CA THR A 73 -2.26 1.76 -13.18
C THR A 73 -3.13 2.76 -12.42
N THR A 74 -3.48 3.89 -13.04
CA THR A 74 -4.41 4.87 -12.46
C THR A 74 -5.76 4.23 -12.12
N ALA A 75 -6.30 3.40 -13.02
CA ALA A 75 -7.53 2.66 -12.78
C ALA A 75 -7.39 1.65 -11.64
N TYR A 76 -6.24 0.98 -11.53
CA TYR A 76 -5.96 0.02 -10.46
C TYR A 76 -5.90 0.68 -9.08
N VAL A 77 -5.20 1.81 -8.96
CA VAL A 77 -5.14 2.61 -7.73
C VAL A 77 -6.54 3.02 -7.30
N ARG A 78 -7.30 3.63 -8.22
CA ARG A 78 -8.67 4.08 -7.94
C ARG A 78 -9.58 2.95 -7.50
N ARG A 79 -9.52 1.79 -8.16
CA ARG A 79 -10.36 0.64 -7.81
C ARG A 79 -9.97 0.05 -6.46
N SER A 80 -8.67 0.00 -6.14
CA SER A 80 -8.21 -0.43 -4.82
C SER A 80 -8.66 0.54 -3.72
N TYR A 81 -8.63 1.86 -3.99
CA TYR A 81 -9.17 2.87 -3.08
C TYR A 81 -10.68 2.69 -2.84
N GLU A 82 -11.46 2.50 -3.91
CA GLU A 82 -12.90 2.23 -3.80
C GLU A 82 -13.15 0.95 -2.98
N ALA A 83 -12.35 -0.11 -3.20
CA ALA A 83 -12.52 -1.41 -2.54
C ALA A 83 -12.27 -1.38 -1.03
N ILE A 84 -11.35 -0.53 -0.55
CA ILE A 84 -11.15 -0.36 0.90
C ILE A 84 -12.26 0.48 1.58
N GLY A 85 -13.24 0.97 0.82
CA GLY A 85 -14.30 1.86 1.33
C GLY A 85 -14.05 3.35 1.04
N GLY A 86 -13.20 3.65 0.06
CA GLY A 86 -12.87 5.02 -0.34
C GLY A 86 -12.31 5.83 0.82
N ARG A 87 -12.83 7.05 1.00
CA ARG A 87 -12.31 7.97 2.02
C ARG A 87 -12.44 7.44 3.44
N ALA A 88 -13.57 6.82 3.78
CA ALA A 88 -13.76 6.25 5.11
C ALA A 88 -12.76 5.10 5.37
N GLY A 89 -12.52 4.27 4.36
CA GLY A 89 -11.51 3.21 4.40
C GLY A 89 -10.10 3.74 4.59
N TRP A 90 -9.73 4.76 3.81
CA TRP A 90 -8.44 5.43 3.90
C TRP A 90 -8.21 6.08 5.27
N ASP A 91 -9.18 6.85 5.75
CA ASP A 91 -9.11 7.50 7.06
C ASP A 91 -9.01 6.45 8.20
N ALA A 92 -9.69 5.31 8.05
CA ALA A 92 -9.58 4.19 9.00
C ALA A 92 -8.20 3.52 8.94
N LEU A 93 -7.64 3.34 7.74
CA LEU A 93 -6.29 2.81 7.53
C LEU A 93 -5.25 3.73 8.18
N LEU A 94 -5.29 5.03 7.92
CA LEU A 94 -4.36 6.01 8.47
C LEU A 94 -4.33 6.07 10.00
N ARG A 95 -5.47 5.79 10.65
CA ARG A 95 -5.59 5.74 12.11
C ARG A 95 -5.02 4.47 12.73
N ARG A 96 -4.74 3.43 11.93
CA ARG A 96 -4.11 2.19 12.43
C ARG A 96 -2.73 2.51 12.98
N ARG A 97 -2.34 1.74 13.99
CA ARG A 97 -1.02 1.85 14.60
C ARG A 97 -0.08 0.79 14.04
N THR A 98 1.17 1.16 13.84
CA THR A 98 2.23 0.26 13.39
C THR A 98 3.50 0.51 14.19
N THR A 99 4.38 -0.47 14.21
CA THR A 99 5.66 -0.39 14.90
C THR A 99 6.76 0.00 13.92
N CYS A 100 7.50 1.06 14.25
CA CYS A 100 8.70 1.44 13.52
C CYS A 100 9.72 0.31 13.58
N ALA A 101 10.22 -0.13 12.42
CA ALA A 101 11.16 -1.24 12.36
C ALA A 101 12.56 -0.92 12.93
N CYS A 102 12.90 0.36 13.12
CA CYS A 102 14.22 0.77 13.63
C CYS A 102 14.25 0.97 15.14
N HIS A 103 13.24 1.65 15.70
CA HIS A 103 13.24 2.04 17.11
C HIS A 103 12.25 1.23 17.97
N GLY A 104 11.31 0.50 17.35
CA GLY A 104 10.30 -0.28 18.07
C GLY A 104 9.13 0.54 18.61
N ASP A 105 9.14 1.86 18.44
CA ASP A 105 8.04 2.73 18.84
C ASP A 105 6.81 2.55 17.94
N THR A 106 5.63 2.65 18.55
CA THR A 106 4.35 2.50 17.86
C THR A 106 3.76 3.86 17.50
N TRP A 107 3.47 4.06 16.22
CA TRP A 107 2.93 5.30 15.65
C TRP A 107 1.67 5.02 14.83
N ARG A 108 0.84 6.04 14.59
CA ARG A 108 -0.24 5.91 13.61
C ARG A 108 0.31 5.95 12.19
N LEU A 109 -0.34 5.28 11.24
CA LEU A 109 0.07 5.27 9.83
C LEU A 109 0.15 6.67 9.22
N GLU A 110 -0.69 7.62 9.66
CA GLU A 110 -0.60 9.04 9.27
C GLU A 110 0.72 9.73 9.67
N ASN A 111 1.53 9.13 10.56
CA ASN A 111 2.78 9.69 11.09
C ASN A 111 3.98 8.75 10.86
N VAL A 112 3.87 7.79 9.94
CA VAL A 112 4.99 6.92 9.55
C VAL A 112 5.22 7.03 8.07
N GLU A 113 6.46 6.78 7.72
CA GLU A 113 6.89 6.57 6.35
C GLU A 113 7.03 5.05 6.09
N LEU A 114 7.20 4.70 4.83
CA LEU A 114 7.36 3.34 4.36
C LEU A 114 8.49 3.31 3.33
N CYS A 115 9.43 2.38 3.49
CA CYS A 115 10.41 2.12 2.44
C CYS A 115 9.81 1.22 1.36
N LEU A 116 9.76 1.66 0.10
CA LEU A 116 9.22 0.89 -1.02
C LEU A 116 10.08 -0.33 -1.39
N GLY A 117 11.35 -0.38 -0.97
CA GLY A 117 12.22 -1.54 -1.15
C GLY A 117 11.85 -2.68 -0.19
N CYS A 118 11.99 -2.45 1.11
CA CYS A 118 11.81 -3.45 2.17
C CYS A 118 10.39 -3.51 2.77
N LEU A 119 9.55 -2.53 2.43
CA LEU A 119 8.19 -2.31 2.97
C LEU A 119 8.14 -2.27 4.49
N ARG A 120 9.23 -1.90 5.15
CA ARG A 120 9.20 -1.62 6.59
C ARG A 120 8.64 -0.23 6.83
N TYR A 121 7.84 -0.10 7.88
CA TYR A 121 7.43 1.20 8.39
C TYR A 121 8.58 1.85 9.14
N LEU A 122 8.79 3.12 8.86
CA LEU A 122 9.89 3.94 9.35
C LEU A 122 9.28 5.16 10.02
N CYS A 123 9.71 5.50 11.23
CA CYS A 123 9.30 6.76 11.82
C CYS A 123 10.00 7.92 11.10
N TYR A 124 9.38 9.10 11.10
CA TYR A 124 9.91 10.35 10.52
C TYR A 124 11.28 10.80 11.07
N GLN A 125 11.79 10.16 12.13
CA GLN A 125 13.10 10.45 12.73
C GLN A 125 14.27 9.81 11.97
N LEU A 126 14.00 9.00 10.94
CA LEU A 126 15.03 8.30 10.19
C LEU A 126 15.40 9.08 8.93
N ASP A 127 16.69 9.42 8.80
CA ASP A 127 17.22 10.02 7.58
C ASP A 127 17.54 8.91 6.55
N GLY A 128 16.61 8.68 5.63
CA GLY A 128 16.84 7.87 4.43
C GLY A 128 16.43 6.38 4.53
N PRO A 129 16.39 5.70 3.36
CA PRO A 129 15.82 4.35 3.23
C PRO A 129 16.57 3.29 4.03
N CYS A 130 15.81 2.31 4.56
CA CYS A 130 16.34 1.08 5.19
C CYS A 130 17.22 0.23 4.26
N CYS A 131 17.16 0.47 2.95
CA CYS A 131 17.78 -0.34 1.90
C CYS A 131 18.38 0.57 0.82
N GLU A 132 19.51 0.14 0.27
CA GLU A 132 20.20 0.85 -0.81
C GLU A 132 19.30 0.99 -2.05
N GLY A 133 19.25 2.19 -2.61
CA GLY A 133 18.47 2.49 -3.83
C GLY A 133 16.94 2.50 -3.65
N ALA A 134 16.43 2.32 -2.42
CA ALA A 134 15.00 2.34 -2.16
C ALA A 134 14.47 3.76 -1.88
N GLU A 135 13.19 3.97 -2.19
CA GLU A 135 12.48 5.23 -1.90
C GLU A 135 11.72 5.12 -0.57
N ILE A 136 11.70 6.19 0.21
CA ILE A 136 10.81 6.36 1.37
C ILE A 136 9.62 7.22 0.94
N VAL A 137 8.42 6.77 1.28
CA VAL A 137 7.17 7.48 1.01
C VAL A 137 6.28 7.48 2.26
N GLY A 138 5.56 8.58 2.51
CA GLY A 138 4.71 8.78 3.69
C GLY A 138 3.96 10.09 3.59
#